data_AF-A0A9N9VAI6-F1
#
_entry.id   AF-A0A9N9VAI6-F1
#
_cell.length_a   1.000
_cell.length_b   1.000
_cell.length_c   1.000
_cell.angle_alpha   90.00
_cell.angle_beta   90.00
_cell.angle_gamma   90.00
#
_symmetry.space_group_name_H-M   'P 1'
#
loop_
_entity.id
_entity.type
_entity.pdbx_description
1 polymer ?
#
loop_
_entity_poly.entity_id
_entity_poly.type
_entity_poly.pdbx_seq_one_letter_code
_entity_poly.pdbx_strand_id
1 'polypeptide(L)'
;MSARLISASWLLVLASLLNFACCSASYEVPDYVAKHAPIVWLHSDDPYLPSDLLTHVQHTTPKIDGKLIKDKLPALNLDNLDLLNNYRDVALASNDDPLSNPAWMRGTAPDKDGRIHDATPCVVILVDNPFNDVDAFYFYFYSFDQGPNITQVLHPLERIVKGGKVGQGMHFGNHVGDWEHNMIRFKDGKPVGIWYSQHRDGAAYQWGDPELTLTDGRPTVYSAHGSHANYAKPGDNIHDVALIDWCDKGKKWDPVLSAYFFKYHKSNETVTTLNPPDKKNSGPPAHNFTSLFHYDGIWGDDQLSDSDPRQDHVPKFGFRRFLDGPQGPKYKQIVRKEIYPNRRPKKTWIEFSAGIFMTAYPLALEGWRGWVTFVFVVILIFLMGVGVKVVITKGVRRYYSKGRYQKLQQGEQILMEDFETNEVLFSSRDRSMERDRPDRPNRDRGDDFV
;
A
#
# COMPACT_ATOMS: atom_id res chain seq x y z
N MET A 1 57.60 -15.48 53.80
CA MET A 1 56.95 -14.15 53.72
C MET A 1 57.38 -13.47 52.43
N SER A 2 56.50 -13.37 51.43
CA SER A 2 56.43 -12.24 50.50
C SER A 2 55.21 -12.45 49.59
N ALA A 3 54.04 -12.05 50.09
CA ALA A 3 52.88 -11.80 49.25
C ALA A 3 52.91 -10.29 48.95
N ARG A 4 53.17 -9.91 47.69
CA ARG A 4 53.06 -8.52 47.25
C ARG A 4 51.89 -8.38 46.28
N LEU A 5 50.81 -7.86 46.84
CA LEU A 5 49.95 -6.80 46.30
C LEU A 5 49.72 -6.84 44.78
N ILE A 6 48.69 -7.60 44.38
CA ILE A 6 47.95 -7.32 43.15
C ILE A 6 47.15 -6.05 43.41
N SER A 7 47.42 -4.98 42.66
CA SER A 7 46.80 -3.67 42.89
C SER A 7 45.30 -3.71 42.56
N ALA A 8 44.49 -3.03 43.38
CA ALA A 8 43.04 -2.91 43.20
C ALA A 8 42.64 -2.29 41.84
N SER A 9 43.58 -1.67 41.13
CA SER A 9 43.39 -1.12 39.78
C SER A 9 43.20 -2.20 38.70
N TRP A 10 43.76 -3.41 38.87
CA TRP A 10 43.54 -4.52 37.93
C TRP A 10 42.17 -5.17 38.08
N LEU A 11 41.61 -5.19 39.29
CA LEU A 11 40.26 -5.70 39.55
C LEU A 11 39.17 -4.77 38.98
N LEU A 12 39.38 -3.45 39.00
CA LEU A 12 38.47 -2.49 38.38
C LEU A 12 38.53 -2.54 36.84
N VAL A 13 39.71 -2.78 36.26
CA VAL A 13 39.85 -2.97 34.80
C VAL A 13 39.22 -4.29 34.35
N LEU A 14 39.37 -5.37 35.11
CA LEU A 14 38.65 -6.64 34.86
C LEU A 14 37.13 -6.49 35.01
N ALA A 15 36.64 -5.71 35.99
CA ALA A 15 35.22 -5.43 36.14
C ALA A 15 34.65 -4.57 35.00
N SER A 16 35.44 -3.65 34.44
CA SER A 16 35.05 -2.89 33.25
C SER A 16 35.15 -3.69 31.94
N LEU A 17 36.01 -4.71 31.88
CA LEU A 17 36.11 -5.64 30.73
C LEU A 17 35.06 -6.76 30.79
N LEU A 18 34.52 -7.08 31.96
CA LEU A 18 33.36 -7.97 32.13
C LEU A 18 32.01 -7.28 31.80
N ASN A 19 32.00 -5.96 31.68
CA ASN A 19 30.84 -5.18 31.19
C ASN A 19 30.82 -4.98 29.66
N PHE A 20 31.81 -5.51 28.93
CA PHE A 20 31.50 -6.08 27.62
C PHE A 20 30.76 -7.38 27.88
N ALA A 21 29.52 -7.25 28.37
CA ALA A 21 28.53 -8.27 28.18
C ALA A 21 28.62 -8.61 26.70
N CYS A 22 29.04 -9.85 26.43
CA CYS A 22 28.70 -10.52 25.20
C CYS A 22 27.20 -10.25 25.05
N CYS A 23 26.84 -9.28 24.21
CA CYS A 23 25.48 -9.07 23.79
C CYS A 23 25.23 -10.30 22.92
N SER A 24 24.95 -11.43 23.58
CA SER A 24 24.44 -12.60 22.93
C SER A 24 23.20 -12.08 22.23
N ALA A 25 23.27 -12.01 20.90
CA ALA A 25 22.12 -11.64 20.10
C ALA A 25 21.03 -12.63 20.51
N SER A 26 20.07 -12.15 21.31
CA SER A 26 18.96 -12.98 21.71
C SER A 26 18.18 -13.28 20.44
N TYR A 27 18.19 -14.55 20.05
CA TYR A 27 17.35 -15.04 18.96
C TYR A 27 15.92 -15.27 19.45
N GLU A 28 15.47 -14.58 20.51
CA GLU A 28 14.16 -14.82 21.09
C GLU A 28 13.20 -13.69 20.77
N VAL A 29 11.99 -14.07 20.41
CA VAL A 29 10.86 -13.15 20.33
C VAL A 29 10.47 -12.72 21.75
N PRO A 30 10.36 -11.41 22.04
CA PRO A 30 9.88 -10.94 23.33
C PRO A 30 8.46 -11.43 23.63
N ASP A 31 8.20 -11.85 24.87
CA ASP A 31 6.92 -12.47 25.26
C ASP A 31 5.68 -11.62 24.97
N TYR A 32 5.81 -10.30 25.12
CA TYR A 32 4.71 -9.38 24.89
C TYR A 32 4.22 -9.40 23.43
N VAL A 33 5.08 -9.75 22.46
CA VAL A 33 4.73 -9.84 21.04
C VAL A 33 3.71 -10.94 20.81
N ALA A 34 3.93 -12.14 21.36
CA ALA A 34 3.00 -13.24 21.23
C ALA A 34 1.77 -13.05 22.14
N LYS A 35 2.00 -12.56 23.37
CA LYS A 35 0.93 -12.32 24.36
C LYS A 35 -0.13 -11.34 23.88
N HIS A 36 0.26 -10.34 23.10
CA HIS A 36 -0.64 -9.30 22.58
C HIS A 36 -0.89 -9.41 21.08
N ALA A 37 -0.45 -10.51 20.44
CA ALA A 37 -0.66 -10.73 19.02
C ALA A 37 -2.16 -10.70 18.67
N PRO A 38 -2.55 -10.26 17.46
CA PRO A 38 -3.94 -10.28 17.06
C PRO A 38 -4.54 -11.70 17.05
N ILE A 39 -5.86 -11.78 17.26
CA ILE A 39 -6.67 -12.97 16.99
C ILE A 39 -7.56 -12.64 15.79
N VAL A 40 -7.44 -13.44 14.73
CA VAL A 40 -8.16 -13.21 13.48
C VAL A 40 -9.39 -14.12 13.41
N TRP A 41 -10.55 -13.55 13.17
CA TRP A 41 -11.73 -14.28 12.73
C TRP A 41 -11.78 -14.25 11.21
N LEU A 42 -11.59 -15.42 10.61
CA LEU A 42 -11.78 -15.64 9.18
C LEU A 42 -13.28 -15.69 8.89
N HIS A 43 -13.70 -15.09 7.79
CA HIS A 43 -15.11 -15.10 7.40
C HIS A 43 -15.62 -16.55 7.24
N SER A 44 -16.85 -16.82 7.69
CA SER A 44 -17.40 -18.18 7.77
C SER A 44 -17.47 -18.88 6.41
N ASP A 45 -17.88 -18.14 5.39
CA ASP A 45 -18.07 -18.62 4.01
C ASP A 45 -16.84 -18.47 3.10
N ASP A 46 -15.72 -17.92 3.59
CA ASP A 46 -14.55 -17.72 2.74
C ASP A 46 -13.87 -19.05 2.39
N PRO A 47 -13.75 -19.40 1.09
CA PRO A 47 -13.05 -20.61 0.67
C PRO A 47 -11.53 -20.43 0.63
N TYR A 48 -11.00 -19.20 0.71
CA TYR A 48 -9.58 -18.88 0.64
C TYR A 48 -9.06 -18.57 2.05
N LEU A 49 -8.35 -19.52 2.62
CA LEU A 49 -7.87 -19.48 4.00
C LEU A 49 -6.36 -19.16 4.05
N PRO A 50 -5.80 -18.85 5.23
CA PRO A 50 -4.37 -18.60 5.37
C PRO A 50 -3.55 -19.76 4.79
N SER A 51 -2.55 -19.43 3.98
CA SER A 51 -1.86 -20.37 3.09
C SER A 51 -0.38 -20.51 3.42
N ASP A 52 0.16 -21.72 3.26
CA ASP A 52 1.58 -21.98 3.49
C ASP A 52 2.47 -21.31 2.43
N LEU A 53 3.44 -20.51 2.88
CA LEU A 53 4.33 -19.79 1.97
C LEU A 53 5.16 -20.73 1.08
N LEU A 54 5.68 -21.84 1.61
CA LEU A 54 6.53 -22.74 0.82
C LEU A 54 5.71 -23.47 -0.24
N THR A 55 4.51 -23.92 0.14
CA THR A 55 3.55 -24.54 -0.78
C THR A 55 3.20 -23.59 -1.92
N HIS A 56 2.93 -22.30 -1.61
CA HIS A 56 2.72 -21.28 -2.64
C HIS A 56 3.89 -21.21 -3.62
N VAL A 57 5.13 -21.08 -3.12
CA VAL A 57 6.33 -21.03 -3.97
C VAL A 57 6.45 -22.28 -4.85
N GLN A 58 6.20 -23.46 -4.31
CA GLN A 58 6.27 -24.73 -5.05
C GLN A 58 5.21 -24.87 -6.15
N HIS A 59 4.10 -24.14 -6.05
CA HIS A 59 3.04 -24.10 -7.05
C HIS A 59 3.16 -22.93 -8.05
N THR A 60 4.29 -22.23 -8.02
CA THR A 60 4.57 -21.12 -8.93
C THR A 60 5.80 -21.39 -9.79
N THR A 61 5.91 -20.67 -10.91
CA THR A 61 7.11 -20.63 -11.73
C THR A 61 7.48 -19.18 -12.01
N PRO A 62 8.75 -18.77 -11.76
CA PRO A 62 9.22 -17.42 -12.04
C PRO A 62 9.04 -17.02 -13.51
N LYS A 63 8.37 -15.89 -13.74
CA LYS A 63 8.17 -15.30 -15.06
C LYS A 63 8.50 -13.80 -15.06
N ILE A 64 8.80 -13.27 -16.23
CA ILE A 64 8.94 -11.84 -16.51
C ILE A 64 8.06 -11.55 -17.72
N ASP A 65 7.10 -10.63 -17.58
CA ASP A 65 6.10 -10.32 -18.60
C ASP A 65 5.38 -11.59 -19.13
N GLY A 66 4.97 -12.48 -18.22
CA GLY A 66 4.34 -13.76 -18.54
C GLY A 66 5.24 -14.80 -19.24
N LYS A 67 6.55 -14.54 -19.40
CA LYS A 67 7.50 -15.47 -20.04
C LYS A 67 8.45 -16.11 -19.02
N LEU A 68 8.71 -17.39 -19.20
CA LEU A 68 9.63 -18.15 -18.35
C LEU A 68 11.05 -17.57 -18.39
N ILE A 69 11.68 -17.50 -17.22
CA ILE A 69 13.13 -17.25 -17.11
C ILE A 69 13.86 -18.46 -17.72
N LYS A 70 14.75 -18.21 -18.69
CA LYS A 70 15.44 -19.27 -19.45
C LYS A 70 16.60 -19.92 -18.70
N ASP A 71 17.12 -19.23 -17.69
CA ASP A 71 18.24 -19.72 -16.90
C ASP A 71 17.83 -20.92 -16.05
N LYS A 72 18.75 -21.86 -15.85
CA LYS A 72 18.51 -23.03 -15.02
C LYS A 72 18.58 -22.63 -13.55
N LEU A 73 17.42 -22.33 -12.97
CA LEU A 73 17.29 -22.03 -11.54
C LEU A 73 17.27 -23.31 -10.70
N PRO A 74 17.77 -23.28 -9.45
CA PRO A 74 17.56 -24.38 -8.50
C PRO A 74 16.07 -24.48 -8.13
N ALA A 75 15.69 -25.56 -7.45
CA ALA A 75 14.38 -25.64 -6.82
C ALA A 75 14.23 -24.49 -5.81
N LEU A 76 13.25 -23.62 -6.03
CA LEU A 76 13.03 -22.44 -5.20
C LEU A 76 12.34 -22.80 -3.89
N ASN A 77 12.73 -22.10 -2.83
CA ASN A 77 12.19 -22.21 -1.48
C ASN A 77 12.45 -20.91 -0.72
N LEU A 78 11.98 -20.84 0.52
CA LEU A 78 12.06 -19.63 1.35
C LEU A 78 13.49 -19.24 1.79
N ASP A 79 14.50 -20.07 1.53
CA ASP A 79 15.93 -19.79 1.77
C ASP A 79 16.66 -19.26 0.53
N ASN A 80 16.07 -19.30 -0.68
CA ASN A 80 16.75 -18.91 -1.93
C ASN A 80 15.91 -18.11 -2.96
N LEU A 81 14.70 -17.66 -2.61
CA LEU A 81 13.86 -16.79 -3.46
C LEU A 81 14.56 -15.52 -3.96
N ASP A 82 15.39 -14.88 -3.13
CA ASP A 82 16.18 -13.69 -3.42
C ASP A 82 17.22 -13.89 -4.53
N LEU A 83 17.53 -15.12 -4.94
CA LEU A 83 18.26 -15.39 -6.19
C LEU A 83 17.57 -14.77 -7.41
N LEU A 84 16.23 -14.65 -7.36
CA LEU A 84 15.43 -14.04 -8.41
C LEU A 84 15.67 -12.52 -8.53
N ASN A 85 16.24 -11.86 -7.52
CA ASN A 85 16.55 -10.43 -7.57
C ASN A 85 17.70 -10.10 -8.53
N ASN A 86 18.39 -11.12 -9.08
CA ASN A 86 19.30 -10.94 -10.21
C ASN A 86 18.56 -10.55 -11.50
N TYR A 87 17.24 -10.75 -11.53
CA TYR A 87 16.35 -10.31 -12.58
C TYR A 87 15.49 -9.16 -12.06
N ARG A 88 14.88 -8.40 -12.97
CA ARG A 88 13.92 -7.35 -12.63
C ARG A 88 12.51 -7.86 -12.86
N ASP A 89 11.58 -7.36 -12.04
CA ASP A 89 10.14 -7.50 -12.24
C ASP A 89 9.71 -8.98 -12.41
N VAL A 90 10.22 -9.84 -11.53
CA VAL A 90 9.90 -11.27 -11.54
C VAL A 90 8.57 -11.51 -10.83
N ALA A 91 7.69 -12.26 -11.47
CA ALA A 91 6.45 -12.76 -10.94
C ALA A 91 6.57 -14.23 -10.52
N LEU A 92 6.12 -14.58 -9.31
CA LEU A 92 5.85 -15.97 -8.91
C LEU A 92 4.52 -16.42 -9.54
N ALA A 93 4.52 -16.59 -10.86
CA ALA A 93 3.30 -16.88 -11.61
C ALA A 93 2.77 -18.28 -11.31
N SER A 94 1.46 -18.41 -11.15
CA SER A 94 0.77 -19.66 -10.87
C SER A 94 1.01 -20.69 -11.98
N ASN A 95 1.21 -21.95 -11.58
CA ASN A 95 1.24 -23.08 -12.51
C ASN A 95 -0.17 -23.54 -12.93
N ASP A 96 -1.20 -23.16 -12.16
CA ASP A 96 -2.59 -23.54 -12.34
C ASP A 96 -3.46 -22.32 -12.72
N ASP A 97 -4.57 -22.53 -13.42
CA ASP A 97 -5.56 -21.47 -13.65
C ASP A 97 -6.31 -21.16 -12.34
N PRO A 98 -6.26 -19.93 -11.79
CA PRO A 98 -6.93 -19.62 -10.53
C PRO A 98 -8.45 -19.88 -10.58
N LEU A 99 -9.07 -19.75 -11.77
CA LEU A 99 -10.49 -20.02 -11.96
C LEU A 99 -10.86 -21.51 -11.88
N SER A 100 -9.88 -22.41 -11.96
CA SER A 100 -10.08 -23.84 -11.72
C SER A 100 -10.19 -24.20 -10.23
N ASN A 101 -9.96 -23.22 -9.34
CA ASN A 101 -9.98 -23.36 -7.88
C ASN A 101 -9.06 -24.50 -7.38
N PRO A 102 -7.75 -24.43 -7.67
CA PRO A 102 -6.81 -25.46 -7.27
C PRO A 102 -6.71 -25.54 -5.74
N ALA A 103 -6.52 -26.76 -5.22
CA ALA A 103 -6.62 -27.00 -3.77
C ALA A 103 -5.64 -26.17 -2.93
N TRP A 104 -4.44 -25.90 -3.45
CA TRP A 104 -3.38 -25.14 -2.76
C TRP A 104 -3.71 -23.66 -2.59
N MET A 105 -4.62 -23.10 -3.41
CA MET A 105 -5.09 -21.72 -3.28
C MET A 105 -6.10 -21.53 -2.16
N ARG A 106 -6.77 -22.60 -1.71
CA ARG A 106 -7.78 -22.55 -0.63
C ARG A 106 -7.17 -22.43 0.77
N GLY A 107 -5.85 -22.58 0.90
CA GLY A 107 -5.14 -22.56 2.17
C GLY A 107 -5.59 -23.65 3.14
N THR A 108 -5.30 -23.42 4.43
CA THR A 108 -5.54 -24.41 5.49
C THR A 108 -6.41 -23.82 6.59
N ALA A 109 -7.45 -24.55 6.96
CA ALA A 109 -8.33 -24.14 8.05
C ALA A 109 -7.63 -24.28 9.42
N PRO A 110 -7.79 -23.30 10.33
CA PRO A 110 -7.36 -23.46 11.70
C PRO A 110 -8.24 -24.48 12.45
N ASP A 111 -7.68 -25.11 13.48
CA ASP A 111 -8.43 -25.91 14.43
C ASP A 111 -9.24 -25.05 15.41
N LYS A 112 -9.94 -25.69 16.35
CA LYS A 112 -10.78 -25.02 17.36
C LYS A 112 -10.01 -24.04 18.26
N ASP A 113 -8.71 -24.25 18.44
CA ASP A 113 -7.84 -23.44 19.29
C ASP A 113 -7.19 -22.30 18.49
N GLY A 114 -7.37 -22.30 17.17
CA GLY A 114 -6.87 -21.31 16.24
C GLY A 114 -5.54 -21.70 15.59
N ARG A 115 -5.06 -22.93 15.78
CA ARG A 115 -3.78 -23.38 15.23
C ARG A 115 -3.96 -23.97 13.83
N ILE A 116 -2.99 -23.68 12.97
CA ILE A 116 -2.80 -24.37 11.69
C ILE A 116 -1.58 -25.28 11.85
N HIS A 117 -1.73 -26.59 11.61
CA HIS A 117 -0.71 -27.60 11.95
C HIS A 117 0.34 -27.80 10.85
N ASP A 118 -0.09 -27.88 9.59
CA ASP A 118 0.76 -28.30 8.46
C ASP A 118 1.02 -27.15 7.46
N ALA A 119 0.94 -25.91 7.93
CA ALA A 119 1.17 -24.72 7.13
C ALA A 119 1.69 -23.58 8.02
N THR A 120 2.59 -22.75 7.48
CA THR A 120 3.10 -21.54 8.13
C THR A 120 2.66 -20.29 7.35
N PRO A 121 1.44 -19.78 7.59
CA PRO A 121 0.87 -18.68 6.82
C PRO A 121 1.15 -17.28 7.39
N CYS A 122 1.89 -17.19 8.49
CA CYS A 122 2.17 -15.92 9.15
C CYS A 122 3.66 -15.59 9.17
N VAL A 123 3.97 -14.31 8.99
CA VAL A 123 5.31 -13.76 9.21
C VAL A 123 5.24 -12.62 10.21
N VAL A 124 5.97 -12.73 11.32
CA VAL A 124 6.08 -11.70 12.34
C VAL A 124 7.41 -10.99 12.20
N ILE A 125 7.38 -9.68 11.98
CA ILE A 125 8.59 -8.86 11.82
C ILE A 125 8.65 -7.81 12.92
N LEU A 126 9.72 -7.85 13.71
CA LEU A 126 10.01 -6.87 14.75
C LEU A 126 10.91 -5.77 14.21
N VAL A 127 10.49 -4.53 14.36
CA VAL A 127 11.21 -3.34 13.91
C VAL A 127 11.43 -2.42 15.10
N ASP A 128 12.69 -2.18 15.47
CA ASP A 128 12.99 -1.18 16.52
C ASP A 128 12.68 0.21 16.01
N ASN A 129 11.88 0.97 16.73
CA ASN A 129 11.58 2.36 16.43
C ASN A 129 12.45 3.29 17.29
N PRO A 130 12.85 4.48 16.81
CA PRO A 130 13.32 5.56 17.68
C PRO A 130 12.43 5.68 18.93
N PHE A 131 13.07 5.99 20.07
CA PHE A 131 12.46 6.05 21.41
C PHE A 131 12.27 4.72 22.16
N ASN A 132 13.01 3.67 21.80
CA ASN A 132 12.95 2.35 22.48
C ASN A 132 11.61 1.63 22.31
N ASP A 133 10.81 2.06 21.34
CA ASP A 133 9.58 1.39 20.94
C ASP A 133 9.89 0.21 20.00
N VAL A 134 9.03 -0.81 19.99
CA VAL A 134 9.10 -1.93 19.05
C VAL A 134 7.79 -1.99 18.26
N ASP A 135 7.89 -1.92 16.94
CA ASP A 135 6.77 -2.21 16.05
C ASP A 135 6.80 -3.69 15.67
N ALA A 136 5.77 -4.44 16.05
CA ALA A 136 5.59 -5.82 15.62
C ALA A 136 4.54 -5.86 14.50
N PHE A 137 4.98 -6.27 13.32
CA PHE A 137 4.11 -6.53 12.18
C PHE A 137 3.72 -8.00 12.18
N TYR A 138 2.43 -8.29 11.99
CA TYR A 138 1.88 -9.63 11.86
C TYR A 138 1.30 -9.72 10.45
N PHE A 139 2.09 -10.28 9.53
CA PHE A 139 1.68 -10.49 8.14
C PHE A 139 0.95 -11.82 8.01
N TYR A 140 -0.13 -11.81 7.24
CA TYR A 140 -1.00 -12.93 6.92
C TYR A 140 -0.91 -13.18 5.43
N PHE A 141 -0.61 -14.42 5.07
CA PHE A 141 -0.46 -14.80 3.68
C PHE A 141 -1.63 -15.64 3.20
N TYR A 142 -2.17 -15.29 2.04
CA TYR A 142 -3.19 -16.04 1.32
C TYR A 142 -2.66 -16.37 -0.07
N SER A 143 -2.84 -17.61 -0.55
CA SER A 143 -2.37 -17.97 -1.89
C SER A 143 -3.24 -17.41 -3.00
N PHE A 144 -4.44 -16.96 -2.67
CA PHE A 144 -5.35 -16.32 -3.61
C PHE A 144 -6.24 -15.34 -2.86
N ASP A 145 -6.35 -14.15 -3.40
CA ASP A 145 -7.33 -13.14 -3.03
C ASP A 145 -8.39 -13.09 -4.13
N GLN A 146 -9.64 -13.29 -3.74
CA GLN A 146 -10.75 -13.25 -4.69
C GLN A 146 -11.18 -11.81 -4.98
N GLY A 147 -10.73 -10.83 -4.21
CA GLY A 147 -11.15 -9.44 -4.29
C GLY A 147 -12.58 -9.22 -3.79
N PRO A 148 -13.01 -7.96 -3.62
CA PRO A 148 -14.38 -7.64 -3.24
C PRO A 148 -15.38 -8.06 -4.31
N ASN A 149 -16.55 -8.50 -3.87
CA ASN A 149 -17.66 -8.77 -4.75
C ASN A 149 -18.30 -7.44 -5.18
N ILE A 150 -18.30 -7.15 -6.47
CA ILE A 150 -18.73 -5.83 -6.97
C ILE A 150 -20.25 -5.60 -6.84
N THR A 151 -21.03 -6.63 -6.51
CA THR A 151 -22.45 -6.44 -6.17
C THR A 151 -22.64 -5.82 -4.78
N GLN A 152 -21.59 -5.80 -3.96
CA GLN A 152 -21.56 -5.27 -2.59
C GLN A 152 -21.15 -3.79 -2.60
N VAL A 153 -21.92 -2.96 -3.29
CA VAL A 153 -21.72 -1.50 -3.37
C VAL A 153 -22.87 -0.81 -2.65
N LEU A 154 -22.56 0.25 -1.89
CA LEU A 154 -23.55 1.06 -1.19
C LEU A 154 -24.50 1.77 -2.16
N HIS A 155 -25.75 1.94 -1.70
CA HIS A 155 -26.74 2.72 -2.41
C HIS A 155 -26.39 4.23 -2.43
N PRO A 156 -26.52 4.93 -3.57
CA PRO A 156 -27.12 4.50 -4.85
C PRO A 156 -26.10 4.07 -5.92
N LEU A 157 -24.81 3.92 -5.56
CA LEU A 157 -23.75 3.58 -6.51
C LEU A 157 -23.84 2.13 -6.99
N GLU A 158 -24.61 1.27 -6.33
CA GLU A 158 -24.89 -0.08 -6.82
C GLU A 158 -25.63 -0.04 -8.17
N ARG A 159 -26.42 1.02 -8.44
CA ARG A 159 -27.18 1.16 -9.70
C ARG A 159 -26.30 1.31 -10.93
N ILE A 160 -25.12 1.91 -10.80
CA ILE A 160 -24.20 2.12 -11.93
C ILE A 160 -23.31 0.90 -12.18
N VAL A 161 -23.30 -0.04 -11.25
CA VAL A 161 -22.59 -1.32 -11.30
C VAL A 161 -23.52 -2.48 -11.71
N LYS A 162 -24.85 -2.29 -11.58
CA LYS A 162 -25.87 -3.24 -12.07
C LYS A 162 -25.91 -3.29 -13.61
N GLY A 163 -25.32 -4.34 -14.19
CA GLY A 163 -25.47 -4.71 -15.60
C GLY A 163 -24.40 -5.70 -16.09
N GLY A 164 -24.75 -6.58 -17.04
CA GLY A 164 -23.83 -7.55 -17.63
C GLY A 164 -23.29 -8.59 -16.63
N LYS A 165 -22.07 -9.08 -16.86
CA LYS A 165 -21.37 -10.06 -15.99
C LYS A 165 -21.08 -9.51 -14.59
N VAL A 166 -20.89 -8.19 -14.47
CA VAL A 166 -20.68 -7.45 -13.21
C VAL A 166 -21.88 -7.58 -12.26
N GLY A 167 -23.10 -7.70 -12.80
CA GLY A 167 -24.32 -7.91 -12.01
C GLY A 167 -24.53 -9.34 -11.50
N GLN A 168 -23.64 -10.29 -11.79
CA GLN A 168 -23.79 -11.72 -11.45
C GLN A 168 -22.99 -12.15 -10.21
N GLY A 169 -22.58 -11.21 -9.35
CA GLY A 169 -21.78 -11.53 -8.16
C GLY A 169 -20.31 -11.80 -8.47
N MET A 170 -19.81 -11.28 -9.59
CA MET A 170 -18.39 -11.40 -9.96
C MET A 170 -17.53 -10.57 -9.02
N HIS A 171 -16.38 -11.13 -8.62
CA HIS A 171 -15.38 -10.41 -7.83
C HIS A 171 -14.36 -9.74 -8.73
N PHE A 172 -13.79 -8.65 -8.25
CA PHE A 172 -12.80 -7.85 -8.96
C PHE A 172 -11.62 -7.52 -8.05
N GLY A 173 -10.44 -7.31 -8.64
CA GLY A 173 -9.21 -7.17 -7.88
C GLY A 173 -8.59 -8.50 -7.49
N ASN A 174 -9.03 -9.62 -8.07
CA ASN A 174 -8.52 -10.96 -7.83
C ASN A 174 -7.04 -11.02 -8.14
N HIS A 175 -6.27 -11.69 -7.29
CA HIS A 175 -4.85 -11.88 -7.53
C HIS A 175 -4.34 -13.13 -6.82
N VAL A 176 -3.36 -13.79 -7.45
CA VAL A 176 -2.64 -14.91 -6.81
C VAL A 176 -1.63 -14.32 -5.85
N GLY A 177 -1.52 -14.92 -4.66
CA GLY A 177 -0.71 -14.44 -3.55
C GLY A 177 -1.28 -13.15 -2.95
N ASP A 178 -1.35 -13.04 -1.63
CA ASP A 178 -1.75 -11.80 -0.98
C ASP A 178 -1.12 -11.66 0.41
N TRP A 179 -0.82 -10.42 0.77
CA TRP A 179 -0.17 -10.03 2.00
C TRP A 179 -1.00 -8.99 2.73
N GLU A 180 -1.76 -9.46 3.72
CA GLU A 180 -2.46 -8.59 4.68
C GLU A 180 -1.69 -8.51 5.99
N HIS A 181 -1.96 -7.49 6.81
CA HIS A 181 -1.27 -7.36 8.09
C HIS A 181 -1.94 -6.48 9.14
N ASN A 182 -1.56 -6.77 10.39
CA ASN A 182 -1.64 -5.80 11.48
C ASN A 182 -0.25 -5.33 11.89
N MET A 183 -0.19 -4.16 12.53
CA MET A 183 1.02 -3.72 13.24
C MET A 183 0.64 -3.26 14.64
N ILE A 184 1.33 -3.76 15.67
CA ILE A 184 1.17 -3.30 17.05
C ILE A 184 2.44 -2.57 17.45
N ARG A 185 2.29 -1.34 17.96
CA ARG A 185 3.39 -0.59 18.55
C ARG A 185 3.46 -0.89 20.04
N PHE A 186 4.65 -1.23 20.51
CA PHE A 186 4.96 -1.46 21.93
C PHE A 186 5.90 -0.38 22.45
N LYS A 187 5.58 0.15 23.62
CA LYS A 187 6.44 1.04 24.40
C LYS A 187 6.76 0.38 25.72
N ASP A 188 8.04 0.17 26.00
CA ASP A 188 8.51 -0.57 27.19
C ASP A 188 7.81 -1.92 27.38
N GLY A 189 7.60 -2.64 26.26
CA GLY A 189 6.90 -3.93 26.23
C GLY A 189 5.38 -3.87 26.42
N LYS A 190 4.78 -2.68 26.51
CA LYS A 190 3.32 -2.50 26.60
C LYS A 190 2.76 -2.01 25.26
N PRO A 191 1.68 -2.61 24.75
CA PRO A 191 1.08 -2.16 23.51
C PRO A 191 0.42 -0.78 23.70
N VAL A 192 0.63 0.14 22.75
CA VAL A 192 0.10 1.51 22.79
C VAL A 192 -0.85 1.83 21.63
N GLY A 193 -0.84 1.01 20.58
CA GLY A 193 -1.82 1.10 19.50
C GLY A 193 -1.67 -0.04 18.50
N ILE A 194 -2.66 -0.17 17.62
CA ILE A 194 -2.68 -1.14 16.53
C ILE A 194 -3.10 -0.50 15.20
N TRP A 195 -2.49 -0.95 14.11
CA TRP A 195 -2.86 -0.71 12.72
C TRP A 195 -3.56 -1.93 12.12
N TYR A 196 -4.63 -1.70 11.37
CA TYR A 196 -5.35 -2.68 10.56
C TYR A 196 -5.18 -2.30 9.09
N SER A 197 -4.52 -3.14 8.30
CA SER A 197 -4.43 -2.94 6.85
C SER A 197 -5.75 -3.24 6.16
N GLN A 198 -6.11 -2.38 5.20
CA GLN A 198 -7.33 -2.49 4.42
C GLN A 198 -6.99 -2.04 3.00
N HIS A 199 -6.86 -3.00 2.08
CA HIS A 199 -6.53 -2.73 0.68
C HIS A 199 -5.26 -1.88 0.54
N ARG A 200 -5.40 -0.66 0.00
CA ARG A 200 -4.29 0.29 -0.21
C ARG A 200 -3.94 1.11 1.05
N ASP A 201 -4.78 1.09 2.08
CA ASP A 201 -4.67 1.94 3.28
C ASP A 201 -5.05 1.16 4.56
N GLY A 202 -5.82 1.77 5.47
CA GLY A 202 -6.22 1.13 6.72
C GLY A 202 -6.66 2.08 7.82
N ALA A 203 -6.84 1.51 9.01
CA ALA A 203 -7.28 2.21 10.21
C ALA A 203 -6.33 1.95 11.38
N ALA A 204 -6.17 2.95 12.25
CA ALA A 204 -5.35 2.85 13.45
C ALA A 204 -6.20 3.15 14.69
N TYR A 205 -5.92 2.43 15.77
CA TYR A 205 -6.60 2.58 17.05
C TYR A 205 -5.57 2.69 18.18
N GLN A 206 -5.87 3.52 19.17
CA GLN A 206 -5.11 3.54 20.41
C GLN A 206 -5.40 2.27 21.22
N TRP A 207 -4.42 1.81 22.01
CA TRP A 207 -4.65 0.67 22.88
C TRP A 207 -5.64 1.04 23.99
N GLY A 208 -6.83 0.45 23.98
CA GLY A 208 -7.93 0.80 24.88
C GLY A 208 -9.01 1.70 24.25
N ASP A 209 -8.92 1.99 22.95
CA ASP A 209 -10.01 2.63 22.21
C ASP A 209 -11.31 1.82 22.35
N PRO A 210 -12.49 2.45 22.59
CA PRO A 210 -13.76 1.74 22.73
C PRO A 210 -14.16 0.94 21.49
N GLU A 211 -13.63 1.27 20.30
CA GLU A 211 -13.87 0.52 19.07
C GLU A 211 -12.96 -0.72 18.94
N LEU A 212 -11.91 -0.81 19.75
CA LEU A 212 -10.97 -1.92 19.76
C LEU A 212 -11.42 -3.02 20.73
N THR A 213 -11.91 -4.13 20.18
CA THR A 213 -12.27 -5.30 21.00
C THR A 213 -11.03 -6.11 21.38
N LEU A 214 -10.75 -6.22 22.68
CA LEU A 214 -9.70 -7.08 23.21
C LEU A 214 -10.30 -8.37 23.81
N THR A 215 -9.82 -9.53 23.36
CA THR A 215 -10.12 -10.84 23.96
C THR A 215 -8.87 -11.33 24.67
N ASP A 216 -8.91 -11.54 25.99
CA ASP A 216 -7.76 -11.95 26.80
C ASP A 216 -6.51 -11.06 26.62
N GLY A 217 -6.71 -9.76 26.41
CA GLY A 217 -5.64 -8.79 26.18
C GLY A 217 -5.05 -8.81 24.76
N ARG A 218 -5.68 -9.53 23.83
CA ARG A 218 -5.31 -9.62 22.41
C ARG A 218 -6.36 -8.94 21.53
N PRO A 219 -5.96 -8.12 20.55
CA PRO A 219 -6.90 -7.42 19.69
C PRO A 219 -7.59 -8.40 18.74
N THR A 220 -8.89 -8.21 18.58
CA THR A 220 -9.71 -9.00 17.66
C THR A 220 -9.65 -8.37 16.27
N VAL A 221 -9.47 -9.20 15.26
CA VAL A 221 -9.43 -8.82 13.85
C VAL A 221 -10.48 -9.64 13.13
N TYR A 222 -11.18 -9.01 12.19
CA TYR A 222 -12.11 -9.68 11.29
C TYR A 222 -11.54 -9.57 9.87
N SER A 223 -11.31 -10.72 9.24
CA SER A 223 -10.87 -10.81 7.85
C SER A 223 -12.09 -10.75 6.94
N ALA A 224 -12.06 -9.85 5.96
CA ALA A 224 -13.13 -9.72 4.99
C ALA A 224 -13.22 -10.95 4.07
N HIS A 225 -14.44 -11.26 3.63
CA HIS A 225 -14.70 -12.31 2.66
C HIS A 225 -14.10 -11.96 1.29
N GLY A 226 -13.16 -12.77 0.81
CA GLY A 226 -12.58 -12.72 -0.51
C GLY A 226 -11.43 -11.72 -0.66
N SER A 227 -11.54 -10.52 -0.07
CA SER A 227 -10.51 -9.47 -0.10
C SER A 227 -9.51 -9.51 1.04
N HIS A 228 -9.79 -10.31 2.07
CA HIS A 228 -8.99 -10.49 3.30
C HIS A 228 -8.64 -9.22 4.11
N ALA A 229 -9.12 -8.05 3.69
CA ALA A 229 -8.91 -6.79 4.39
C ALA A 229 -9.28 -6.90 5.89
N ASN A 230 -8.49 -6.27 6.74
CA ASN A 230 -8.58 -6.47 8.18
C ASN A 230 -9.38 -5.36 8.88
N TYR A 231 -10.37 -5.75 9.67
CA TYR A 231 -11.26 -4.82 10.37
C TYR A 231 -11.31 -5.07 11.87
N ALA A 232 -11.55 -4.00 12.65
CA ALA A 232 -11.72 -4.08 14.11
C ALA A 232 -13.14 -4.50 14.51
N LYS A 233 -14.10 -4.44 13.58
CA LYS A 233 -15.52 -4.75 13.81
C LYS A 233 -16.04 -5.73 12.75
N PRO A 234 -16.97 -6.63 13.12
CA PRO A 234 -17.69 -7.46 12.16
C PRO A 234 -18.77 -6.64 11.44
N GLY A 235 -19.41 -7.27 10.47
CA GLY A 235 -20.47 -6.72 9.65
C GLY A 235 -19.93 -6.01 8.41
N ASP A 236 -20.71 -5.02 7.96
CA ASP A 236 -20.45 -4.27 6.74
C ASP A 236 -19.42 -3.17 7.01
N ASN A 237 -18.24 -3.31 6.44
CA ASN A 237 -17.18 -2.31 6.51
C ASN A 237 -17.03 -1.62 5.15
N ILE A 238 -17.14 -0.30 5.13
CA ILE A 238 -17.07 0.48 3.88
C ILE A 238 -15.59 0.75 3.55
N HIS A 239 -15.13 0.29 2.40
CA HIS A 239 -13.81 0.60 1.84
C HIS A 239 -13.91 1.41 0.54
N ASP A 240 -12.83 2.16 0.24
CA ASP A 240 -12.66 2.97 -0.98
C ASP A 240 -13.93 3.72 -1.43
N VAL A 241 -14.67 4.29 -0.46
CA VAL A 241 -15.88 5.12 -0.59
C VAL A 241 -17.21 4.38 -0.49
N ALA A 242 -17.38 3.25 -1.18
CA ALA A 242 -18.71 2.64 -1.31
C ALA A 242 -18.72 1.13 -1.47
N LEU A 243 -17.56 0.49 -1.59
CA LEU A 243 -17.50 -0.97 -1.61
C LEU A 243 -17.61 -1.47 -0.17
N ILE A 244 -18.28 -2.60 0.00
CA ILE A 244 -18.52 -3.19 1.31
C ILE A 244 -17.67 -4.45 1.41
N ASP A 245 -16.86 -4.52 2.46
CA ASP A 245 -16.24 -5.75 2.93
C ASP A 245 -17.11 -6.36 4.02
N TRP A 246 -17.50 -7.62 3.84
CA TRP A 246 -18.25 -8.37 4.83
C TRP A 246 -17.32 -9.15 5.74
N CYS A 247 -17.53 -8.97 7.05
CA CYS A 247 -16.74 -9.57 8.10
C CYS A 247 -17.66 -10.29 9.08
N ASP A 248 -17.30 -11.48 9.54
CA ASP A 248 -18.06 -12.17 10.58
C ASP A 248 -17.16 -12.97 11.54
N LYS A 249 -17.77 -13.66 12.50
CA LYS A 249 -17.09 -14.56 13.44
C LYS A 249 -17.12 -16.00 12.95
N GLY A 250 -16.52 -16.26 11.80
CA GLY A 250 -16.34 -17.61 11.27
C GLY A 250 -15.29 -18.40 12.06
N LYS A 251 -14.17 -18.73 11.41
CA LYS A 251 -13.12 -19.57 12.03
C LYS A 251 -12.13 -18.70 12.79
N LYS A 252 -11.91 -19.00 14.07
CA LYS A 252 -10.86 -18.36 14.86
C LYS A 252 -9.49 -18.85 14.38
N TRP A 253 -8.57 -17.93 14.14
CA TRP A 253 -7.18 -18.18 13.80
C TRP A 253 -6.27 -17.39 14.74
N ASP A 254 -5.25 -18.06 15.25
CA ASP A 254 -4.15 -17.47 16.02
C ASP A 254 -2.87 -17.49 15.16
N PRO A 255 -2.50 -16.36 14.54
CA PRO A 255 -1.40 -16.31 13.58
C PRO A 255 -0.05 -16.73 14.17
N VAL A 256 0.20 -16.43 15.46
CA VAL A 256 1.51 -16.67 16.07
C VAL A 256 1.74 -18.12 16.51
N LEU A 257 0.72 -18.99 16.42
CA LEU A 257 0.89 -20.43 16.66
C LEU A 257 1.60 -21.12 15.49
N SER A 258 1.60 -20.53 14.29
CA SER A 258 2.34 -21.02 13.13
C SER A 258 2.86 -19.85 12.31
N ALA A 259 4.03 -19.32 12.70
CA ALA A 259 4.63 -18.16 12.08
C ALA A 259 6.16 -18.25 11.97
N TYR A 260 6.71 -17.60 10.94
CA TYR A 260 8.13 -17.23 10.90
C TYR A 260 8.34 -15.93 11.67
N PHE A 261 9.40 -15.84 12.46
CA PHE A 261 9.71 -14.65 13.26
C PHE A 261 11.03 -14.03 12.82
N PHE A 262 11.03 -12.72 12.62
CA PHE A 262 12.18 -11.96 12.15
C PHE A 262 12.40 -10.70 12.99
N LYS A 263 13.66 -10.33 13.16
CA LYS A 263 14.10 -9.00 13.57
C LYS A 263 14.63 -8.25 12.36
N TYR A 264 14.08 -7.09 12.06
CA TYR A 264 14.55 -6.22 10.99
C TYR A 264 15.62 -5.24 11.51
N HIS A 265 16.74 -5.18 10.80
CA HIS A 265 17.87 -4.30 11.07
C HIS A 265 17.87 -3.12 10.11
N LYS A 266 17.53 -1.94 10.62
CA LYS A 266 17.43 -0.70 9.81
C LYS A 266 18.75 -0.26 9.17
N SER A 267 19.88 -0.61 9.77
CA SER A 267 21.21 -0.13 9.33
C SER A 267 21.66 -0.69 7.99
N ASN A 268 21.23 -1.90 7.66
CA ASN A 268 21.63 -2.64 6.46
C ASN A 268 20.42 -3.24 5.72
N GLU A 269 19.21 -2.93 6.17
CA GLU A 269 17.94 -3.41 5.61
C GLU A 269 17.82 -4.94 5.54
N THR A 270 18.42 -5.66 6.50
CA THR A 270 18.36 -7.12 6.58
C THR A 270 17.46 -7.62 7.70
N VAL A 271 17.11 -8.90 7.64
CA VAL A 271 16.42 -9.58 8.73
C VAL A 271 17.31 -10.64 9.38
N THR A 272 17.05 -10.91 10.66
CA THR A 272 17.58 -12.08 11.37
C THR A 272 16.42 -12.90 11.90
N THR A 273 16.48 -14.20 11.69
CA THR A 273 15.49 -15.16 12.17
C THR A 273 15.50 -15.25 13.68
N LEU A 274 14.31 -15.26 14.27
CA LEU A 274 14.11 -15.47 15.70
C LEU A 274 13.45 -16.82 15.93
N ASN A 275 13.75 -17.41 17.08
CA ASN A 275 13.07 -18.59 17.60
C ASN A 275 11.62 -18.23 17.96
N PRO A 276 10.68 -19.12 17.63
CA PRO A 276 9.30 -18.93 18.01
C PRO A 276 9.14 -18.99 19.54
N PRO A 277 8.05 -18.41 20.09
CA PRO A 277 7.84 -18.30 21.54
C PRO A 277 7.86 -19.63 22.31
N ASP A 278 7.52 -20.74 21.67
CA ASP A 278 7.50 -22.10 22.23
C ASP A 278 8.89 -22.78 22.25
N LYS A 279 9.87 -22.21 21.55
CA LYS A 279 11.24 -22.75 21.41
C LYS A 279 12.30 -21.79 21.97
N LYS A 280 12.04 -21.19 23.13
CA LYS A 280 13.06 -20.39 23.83
C LYS A 280 14.29 -21.20 24.19
N ASN A 281 15.45 -20.54 24.23
CA ASN A 281 16.76 -21.14 24.52
C ASN A 281 17.24 -22.21 23.53
N SER A 282 16.64 -22.32 22.33
CA SER A 282 16.96 -23.39 21.36
C SER A 282 18.23 -23.19 20.53
N GLY A 283 19.10 -22.23 20.89
CA GLY A 283 20.22 -21.82 20.04
C GLY A 283 19.74 -21.15 18.73
N PRO A 284 20.62 -20.94 17.74
CA PRO A 284 20.24 -20.34 16.46
C PRO A 284 19.25 -21.23 15.67
N PRO A 285 18.29 -20.66 14.93
CA PRO A 285 17.40 -21.41 14.04
C PRO A 285 18.17 -22.24 13.01
N ALA A 286 17.69 -23.45 12.71
CA ALA A 286 18.34 -24.36 11.76
C ALA A 286 18.29 -23.85 10.30
N HIS A 287 17.21 -23.17 9.94
CA HIS A 287 17.01 -22.49 8.67
C HIS A 287 16.77 -21.01 8.93
N ASN A 288 17.28 -20.16 8.05
CA ASN A 288 17.13 -18.72 8.23
C ASN A 288 15.85 -18.20 7.57
N PHE A 289 15.38 -18.80 6.47
CA PHE A 289 14.22 -18.38 5.68
C PHE A 289 14.18 -16.87 5.38
N THR A 290 15.33 -16.19 5.41
CA THR A 290 15.38 -14.73 5.28
C THR A 290 15.10 -14.28 3.84
N SER A 291 15.32 -15.20 2.90
CA SER A 291 15.17 -14.94 1.48
C SER A 291 13.72 -14.60 1.09
N LEU A 292 12.71 -15.13 1.79
CA LEU A 292 11.31 -14.72 1.59
C LEU A 292 11.07 -13.23 1.83
N PHE A 293 11.80 -12.62 2.78
CA PHE A 293 11.71 -11.19 3.06
C PHE A 293 12.46 -10.35 2.02
N HIS A 294 13.54 -10.92 1.49
CA HIS A 294 14.44 -10.24 0.57
C HIS A 294 14.00 -10.30 -0.89
N TYR A 295 13.10 -11.20 -1.26
CA TYR A 295 12.55 -11.26 -2.61
C TYR A 295 11.83 -9.97 -3.01
N ASP A 296 12.27 -9.36 -4.12
CA ASP A 296 11.85 -8.04 -4.58
C ASP A 296 10.68 -8.07 -5.59
N GLY A 297 10.37 -9.26 -6.11
CA GLY A 297 9.32 -9.47 -7.11
C GLY A 297 7.91 -9.51 -6.53
N ILE A 298 6.95 -9.88 -7.39
CA ILE A 298 5.55 -10.05 -7.00
C ILE A 298 5.24 -11.51 -6.65
N TRP A 299 4.49 -11.68 -5.58
CA TRP A 299 3.94 -12.97 -5.15
C TRP A 299 2.65 -13.19 -5.91
N GLY A 300 2.73 -13.82 -7.08
CA GLY A 300 1.57 -14.05 -7.94
C GLY A 300 1.84 -13.86 -9.42
N ASP A 301 0.76 -13.88 -10.19
CA ASP A 301 0.77 -13.64 -11.63
C ASP A 301 0.92 -12.14 -11.96
N ASP A 302 1.48 -11.87 -13.14
CA ASP A 302 1.30 -10.58 -13.81
C ASP A 302 -0.18 -10.36 -14.16
N GLN A 303 -0.61 -9.10 -14.17
CA GLN A 303 -1.96 -8.72 -14.57
C GLN A 303 -2.28 -9.28 -15.96
N LEU A 304 -3.43 -9.97 -16.05
CA LEU A 304 -3.92 -10.48 -17.32
C LEU A 304 -4.18 -9.35 -18.33
N SER A 305 -3.79 -9.60 -19.59
CA SER A 305 -4.05 -8.69 -20.71
C SER A 305 -5.55 -8.45 -20.91
N ASP A 306 -5.92 -7.30 -21.48
CA ASP A 306 -7.32 -6.97 -21.81
C ASP A 306 -7.97 -7.95 -22.81
N SER A 307 -7.14 -8.65 -23.59
CA SER A 307 -7.59 -9.69 -24.52
C SER A 307 -7.76 -11.07 -23.89
N ASP A 308 -7.30 -11.30 -22.65
CA ASP A 308 -7.45 -12.60 -21.98
C ASP A 308 -8.94 -12.85 -21.67
N PRO A 309 -9.51 -13.99 -22.05
CA PRO A 309 -10.94 -14.27 -21.85
C PRO A 309 -11.37 -14.32 -20.38
N ARG A 310 -10.42 -14.46 -19.45
CA ARG A 310 -10.67 -14.44 -18.00
C ARG A 310 -10.73 -13.02 -17.43
N GLN A 311 -10.16 -12.04 -18.13
CA GLN A 311 -10.14 -10.64 -17.71
C GLN A 311 -11.48 -9.95 -18.03
N ASP A 312 -11.94 -9.11 -17.10
CA ASP A 312 -13.14 -8.29 -17.24
C ASP A 312 -12.92 -6.94 -16.54
N HIS A 313 -13.77 -5.96 -16.79
CA HIS A 313 -13.65 -4.61 -16.22
C HIS A 313 -15.00 -4.10 -15.74
N VAL A 314 -15.01 -3.47 -14.57
CA VAL A 314 -16.20 -2.75 -14.09
C VAL A 314 -16.48 -1.57 -15.03
N PRO A 315 -17.66 -1.51 -15.68
CA PRO A 315 -18.02 -0.41 -16.55
C PRO A 315 -17.86 0.94 -15.85
N LYS A 316 -17.33 1.94 -16.57
CA LYS A 316 -17.12 3.33 -16.12
C LYS A 316 -16.03 3.56 -15.06
N PHE A 317 -15.63 2.54 -14.31
CA PHE A 317 -14.56 2.64 -13.31
C PHE A 317 -13.25 1.98 -13.78
N GLY A 318 -13.32 1.07 -14.75
CA GLY A 318 -12.14 0.41 -15.32
C GLY A 318 -11.44 -0.53 -14.33
N PHE A 319 -12.08 -0.85 -13.20
CA PHE A 319 -11.53 -1.75 -12.19
C PHE A 319 -11.48 -3.16 -12.77
N ARG A 320 -10.28 -3.77 -12.76
CA ARG A 320 -9.97 -5.02 -13.45
C ARG A 320 -10.32 -6.22 -12.60
N ARG A 321 -10.70 -7.31 -13.24
CA ARG A 321 -11.00 -8.56 -12.54
C ARG A 321 -9.75 -9.16 -11.93
N PHE A 322 -8.71 -9.34 -12.71
CA PHE A 322 -7.40 -9.83 -12.25
C PHE A 322 -6.38 -8.70 -12.23
N LEU A 323 -5.64 -8.59 -11.12
CA LEU A 323 -4.54 -7.67 -10.90
C LEU A 323 -3.21 -8.43 -10.73
N ASP A 324 -2.11 -7.68 -10.73
CA ASP A 324 -0.80 -8.22 -10.35
C ASP A 324 -0.83 -8.74 -8.90
N GLY A 325 -0.08 -9.82 -8.64
CA GLY A 325 0.24 -10.20 -7.26
C GLY A 325 0.98 -9.07 -6.52
N PRO A 326 0.89 -8.99 -5.18
CA PRO A 326 1.57 -7.96 -4.42
C PRO A 326 3.05 -8.29 -4.21
N GLN A 327 3.82 -7.25 -3.95
CA GLN A 327 5.17 -7.43 -3.40
C GLN A 327 5.11 -7.84 -1.93
N GLY A 328 6.19 -8.47 -1.47
CA GLY A 328 6.29 -9.02 -0.11
C GLY A 328 6.34 -7.98 1.03
N PRO A 329 6.45 -8.44 2.29
CA PRO A 329 6.40 -7.61 3.50
C PRO A 329 7.32 -6.39 3.51
N LYS A 330 8.51 -6.49 2.90
CA LYS A 330 9.50 -5.41 2.75
C LYS A 330 8.88 -4.12 2.15
N TYR A 331 7.88 -4.26 1.27
CA TYR A 331 7.26 -3.15 0.56
C TYR A 331 6.06 -2.53 1.29
N LYS A 332 5.63 -3.09 2.43
CA LYS A 332 4.47 -2.63 3.22
C LYS A 332 4.80 -1.49 4.21
N GLN A 333 5.84 -0.70 3.89
CA GLN A 333 6.35 0.43 4.70
C GLN A 333 6.59 0.05 6.16
N ILE A 334 7.45 -0.94 6.41
CA ILE A 334 7.73 -1.48 7.76
C ILE A 334 8.51 -0.51 8.66
N VAL A 335 9.21 0.47 8.08
CA VAL A 335 9.89 1.55 8.83
C VAL A 335 8.97 2.77 8.93
N ARG A 336 8.17 2.85 9.99
CA ARG A 336 7.19 3.93 10.21
C ARG A 336 7.66 4.92 11.27
N LYS A 337 7.25 6.19 11.13
CA LYS A 337 7.39 7.20 12.21
C LYS A 337 6.22 7.10 13.18
N GLU A 338 5.02 6.98 12.61
CA GLU A 338 3.75 6.89 13.29
C GLU A 338 3.22 5.44 13.23
N ILE A 339 2.03 5.18 13.77
CA ILE A 339 1.41 3.86 13.67
C ILE A 339 0.92 3.54 12.25
N TYR A 340 0.52 4.58 11.52
CA TYR A 340 0.09 4.50 10.13
C TYR A 340 1.28 4.60 9.14
N PRO A 341 1.13 4.13 7.90
CA PRO A 341 2.15 4.27 6.87
C PRO A 341 2.56 5.73 6.66
N ASN A 342 3.87 5.97 6.47
CA ASN A 342 4.39 7.33 6.26
C ASN A 342 3.86 7.97 4.98
N ARG A 343 3.60 7.17 3.95
CA ARG A 343 3.02 7.59 2.67
C ARG A 343 1.69 6.87 2.48
N ARG A 344 0.59 7.57 2.76
CA ARG A 344 -0.75 7.07 2.47
C ARG A 344 -1.12 7.33 1.01
N PRO A 345 -1.89 6.43 0.36
CA PRO A 345 -2.40 6.68 -0.98
C PRO A 345 -3.20 7.97 -1.03
N LYS A 346 -3.11 8.69 -2.14
CA LYS A 346 -3.99 9.84 -2.40
C LYS A 346 -5.24 9.34 -3.10
N LYS A 347 -6.41 9.78 -2.62
CA LYS A 347 -7.66 9.53 -3.33
C LYS A 347 -7.61 10.14 -4.72
N THR A 348 -8.09 9.41 -5.71
CA THR A 348 -8.29 9.94 -7.07
C THR A 348 -9.40 10.99 -7.07
N TRP A 349 -9.45 11.84 -8.10
CA TRP A 349 -10.57 12.78 -8.26
C TRP A 349 -11.93 12.08 -8.34
N ILE A 350 -11.97 10.85 -8.86
CA ILE A 350 -13.18 10.03 -8.95
C ILE A 350 -13.62 9.58 -7.55
N GLU A 351 -12.71 8.97 -6.77
CA GLU A 351 -12.98 8.56 -5.39
C GLU A 351 -13.37 9.75 -4.51
N PHE A 352 -12.68 10.88 -4.66
CA PHE A 352 -13.02 12.11 -3.94
C PHE A 352 -14.44 12.60 -4.28
N SER A 353 -14.79 12.62 -5.58
CA SER A 353 -16.12 13.04 -6.03
C SER A 353 -17.21 12.07 -5.59
N ALA A 354 -16.95 10.77 -5.67
CA ALA A 354 -17.84 9.74 -5.14
C ALA A 354 -18.04 9.92 -3.63
N GLY A 355 -16.99 10.25 -2.87
CA GLY A 355 -17.07 10.49 -1.43
C GLY A 355 -17.96 11.68 -1.07
N ILE A 356 -17.82 12.79 -1.80
CA ILE A 356 -18.70 13.96 -1.67
C ILE A 356 -20.15 13.56 -1.97
N PHE A 357 -20.37 12.85 -3.08
CA PHE A 357 -21.70 12.41 -3.48
C PHE A 357 -22.34 11.50 -2.42
N MET A 358 -21.63 10.49 -1.93
CA MET A 358 -22.12 9.56 -0.91
C MET A 358 -22.43 10.27 0.42
N THR A 359 -21.67 11.31 0.77
CA THR A 359 -21.95 12.12 1.98
C THR A 359 -23.19 13.00 1.79
N ALA A 360 -23.34 13.62 0.61
CA ALA A 360 -24.48 14.48 0.31
C ALA A 360 -25.78 13.70 0.05
N TYR A 361 -25.67 12.42 -0.33
CA TYR A 361 -26.81 11.62 -0.76
C TYR A 361 -27.91 11.50 0.31
N PRO A 362 -27.66 10.91 1.50
CA PRO A 362 -28.70 10.77 2.52
C PRO A 362 -29.17 12.12 3.10
N LEU A 363 -28.33 13.16 3.03
CA LEU A 363 -28.64 14.47 3.61
C LEU A 363 -29.54 15.33 2.73
N ALA A 364 -29.44 15.17 1.42
CA ALA A 364 -30.09 16.07 0.48
C ALA A 364 -30.62 15.35 -0.77
N LEU A 365 -29.85 14.43 -1.36
CA LEU A 365 -30.15 13.87 -2.69
C LEU A 365 -31.09 12.65 -2.64
N GLU A 366 -31.29 12.04 -1.48
CA GLU A 366 -32.20 10.91 -1.30
C GLU A 366 -33.65 11.36 -1.53
N GLY A 367 -34.29 10.85 -2.59
CA GLY A 367 -35.61 11.31 -3.04
C GLY A 367 -35.60 12.59 -3.89
N TRP A 368 -34.43 13.21 -4.10
CA TRP A 368 -34.27 14.37 -5.00
C TRP A 368 -34.49 13.90 -6.45
N ARG A 369 -35.60 14.34 -7.07
CA ARG A 369 -35.98 13.91 -8.42
C ARG A 369 -34.93 14.40 -9.41
N GLY A 370 -34.36 13.52 -10.22
CA GLY A 370 -33.21 13.82 -11.10
C GLY A 370 -33.38 15.03 -12.03
N TRP A 371 -34.63 15.40 -12.37
CA TRP A 371 -34.88 16.63 -13.13
C TRP A 371 -34.54 17.91 -12.35
N VAL A 372 -34.69 17.91 -11.02
CA VAL A 372 -34.40 19.08 -10.19
C VAL A 372 -32.89 19.28 -10.12
N THR A 373 -32.11 18.21 -10.06
CA THR A 373 -30.63 18.25 -10.17
C THR A 373 -30.21 18.76 -11.55
N PHE A 374 -30.85 18.29 -12.62
CA PHE A 374 -30.62 18.80 -13.98
C PHE A 374 -30.91 20.30 -14.08
N VAL A 375 -32.04 20.77 -13.54
CA VAL A 375 -32.40 22.20 -13.48
C VAL A 375 -31.37 22.99 -12.68
N PHE A 376 -30.91 22.47 -11.54
CA PHE A 376 -29.91 23.14 -10.70
C PHE A 376 -28.55 23.25 -11.39
N VAL A 377 -28.09 22.19 -12.08
CA VAL A 377 -26.86 22.21 -12.89
C VAL A 377 -26.97 23.19 -14.05
N VAL A 378 -28.11 23.25 -14.74
CA VAL A 378 -28.35 24.24 -15.80
C VAL A 378 -28.29 25.66 -15.25
N ILE A 379 -28.88 25.92 -14.07
CA ILE A 379 -28.79 27.22 -13.39
C ILE A 379 -27.33 27.54 -13.02
N LEU A 380 -26.58 26.58 -12.50
CA LEU A 380 -25.16 26.75 -12.14
C LEU A 380 -24.29 27.08 -13.36
N ILE A 381 -24.48 26.36 -14.48
CA ILE A 381 -23.79 26.64 -15.75
C ILE A 381 -24.17 28.02 -16.27
N PHE A 382 -25.45 28.39 -16.20
CA PHE A 382 -25.93 29.71 -16.59
C PHE A 382 -25.28 30.82 -15.73
N LEU A 383 -25.24 30.65 -14.40
CA LEU A 383 -24.61 31.60 -13.49
C LEU A 383 -23.10 31.71 -13.72
N MET A 384 -22.41 30.60 -14.02
CA MET A 384 -21.01 30.63 -14.43
C MET A 384 -20.83 31.42 -15.73
N GLY A 385 -21.67 31.19 -16.74
CA GLY A 385 -21.66 31.93 -17.99
C GLY A 385 -21.90 33.44 -17.79
N VAL A 386 -22.84 33.81 -16.93
CA VAL A 386 -23.08 35.20 -16.53
C VAL A 386 -21.87 35.78 -15.80
N GLY A 387 -21.26 35.04 -14.88
CA GLY A 387 -20.04 35.44 -14.17
C GLY A 387 -18.87 35.71 -15.12
N VAL A 388 -18.61 34.81 -16.06
CA VAL A 388 -17.61 34.97 -17.12
C VAL A 388 -17.91 36.20 -17.96
N LYS A 389 -19.17 36.40 -18.39
CA LYS A 389 -19.58 37.58 -19.15
C LYS A 389 -19.36 38.87 -18.36
N VAL A 390 -19.65 38.90 -17.05
CA VAL A 390 -19.40 40.06 -16.18
C VAL A 390 -17.90 40.34 -16.04
N VAL A 391 -17.07 39.31 -15.88
CA VAL A 391 -15.61 39.45 -15.79
C VAL A 391 -15.05 39.98 -17.10
N ILE A 392 -15.45 39.42 -18.25
CA ILE A 392 -15.05 39.92 -19.58
C ILE A 392 -15.50 41.37 -19.76
N THR A 393 -16.75 41.70 -19.42
CA THR A 393 -17.28 43.06 -19.56
C THR A 393 -16.55 44.06 -18.66
N LYS A 394 -16.22 43.68 -17.41
CA LYS A 394 -15.39 44.49 -16.51
C LYS A 394 -13.95 44.61 -17.00
N GLY A 395 -13.38 43.54 -17.58
CA GLY A 395 -12.05 43.53 -18.19
C GLY A 395 -11.96 44.46 -19.39
N VAL A 396 -12.93 44.39 -20.29
CA VAL A 396 -13.06 45.28 -21.46
C VAL A 396 -13.26 46.73 -21.02
N ARG A 397 -14.14 47.01 -20.05
CA ARG A 397 -14.29 48.37 -19.50
C ARG A 397 -12.99 48.91 -18.89
N ARG A 398 -12.23 48.08 -18.17
CA ARG A 398 -10.90 48.44 -17.63
C ARG A 398 -9.86 48.70 -18.73
N TYR A 399 -9.93 47.94 -19.83
CA TYR A 399 -9.06 48.14 -20.98
C TYR A 399 -9.35 49.48 -21.68
N TYR A 400 -10.62 49.79 -21.94
CA TYR A 400 -11.01 51.08 -22.51
C TYR A 400 -10.75 52.26 -21.57
N SER A 401 -10.88 52.10 -20.25
CA SER A 401 -10.50 53.16 -19.31
C SER A 401 -8.99 53.41 -19.30
N LYS A 402 -8.16 52.36 -19.38
CA LYS A 402 -6.69 52.50 -19.48
C LYS A 402 -6.25 53.17 -20.79
N GLY A 403 -6.88 52.84 -21.92
CA GLY A 403 -6.62 53.51 -23.21
C GLY A 403 -7.01 54.99 -23.22
N ARG A 404 -8.00 55.38 -22.41
CA ARG A 404 -8.41 56.79 -22.24
C ARG A 404 -7.41 57.58 -21.36
N TYR A 405 -6.78 56.93 -20.37
CA TYR A 405 -5.69 57.52 -19.57
C TYR A 405 -4.38 57.68 -20.36
N GLN A 406 -4.02 56.72 -21.21
CA GLN A 406 -2.83 56.83 -22.08
C GLN A 406 -2.96 57.95 -23.11
N LYS A 407 -4.16 58.18 -23.68
CA LYS A 407 -4.40 59.33 -24.57
C LYS A 407 -4.29 60.68 -23.86
N LEU A 408 -4.61 60.76 -22.57
CA LEU A 408 -4.42 61.98 -21.78
C LEU A 408 -2.94 62.26 -21.51
N GLN A 409 -2.13 61.24 -21.23
CA GLN A 409 -0.67 61.39 -21.08
C GLN A 409 0.04 61.75 -22.38
N GLN A 410 -0.40 61.20 -23.52
CA GLN A 410 0.18 61.54 -24.83
C GLN A 410 -0.14 62.99 -25.24
N GLY A 411 -1.32 63.50 -24.90
CA GLY A 411 -1.67 64.92 -25.11
C GLY A 411 -0.87 65.89 -24.23
N GLU A 412 -0.42 65.44 -23.06
CA GLU A 412 0.42 66.21 -22.13
C GLU A 412 1.91 66.17 -22.54
N GLN A 413 2.39 65.04 -23.10
CA GLN A 413 3.75 64.89 -23.63
C GLN A 413 4.01 65.62 -24.96
N ILE A 414 3.03 65.65 -25.88
CA ILE A 414 3.16 66.41 -27.15
C ILE A 414 3.32 67.92 -26.87
N LEU A 415 2.75 68.43 -25.77
CA LEU A 415 2.91 69.82 -25.34
C LEU A 415 4.31 70.13 -24.76
N MET A 416 5.09 69.10 -24.40
CA MET A 416 6.46 69.24 -23.87
C MET A 416 7.55 68.92 -24.91
N GLU A 417 7.28 68.10 -25.93
CA GLU A 417 8.26 67.73 -26.98
C GLU A 417 8.53 68.82 -28.03
N ASP A 418 7.64 69.81 -28.18
CA ASP A 418 7.84 70.94 -29.14
C ASP A 418 8.96 71.93 -28.72
N PHE A 419 9.60 71.74 -27.57
CA PHE A 419 10.70 72.60 -27.09
C PHE A 419 12.10 72.01 -27.23
N GLU A 420 12.25 70.71 -27.48
CA GLU A 420 13.56 70.05 -27.44
C GLU A 420 13.69 69.02 -28.57
N THR A 421 14.11 69.45 -29.77
CA THR A 421 15.02 68.66 -30.64
C THR A 421 15.28 69.33 -31.98
N ASN A 422 16.49 69.85 -32.15
CA ASN A 422 17.19 69.89 -33.44
C ASN A 422 18.69 69.87 -33.12
N GLU A 423 19.32 68.69 -33.11
CA GLU A 423 20.71 68.51 -33.55
C GLU A 423 21.10 67.01 -33.67
N VAL A 424 21.29 66.59 -34.93
CA VAL A 424 22.41 65.79 -35.48
C VAL A 424 22.39 64.25 -35.46
N LEU A 425 22.82 63.74 -36.61
CA LEU A 425 22.80 62.40 -37.23
C LEU A 425 24.18 61.64 -37.17
N PHE A 426 24.15 60.36 -37.63
CA PHE A 426 25.24 59.51 -38.21
C PHE A 426 26.17 58.76 -37.20
N SER A 427 26.69 57.52 -37.37
CA SER A 427 27.06 56.66 -38.52
C SER A 427 27.47 55.19 -38.13
N SER A 428 27.28 54.20 -39.05
CA SER A 428 28.10 52.99 -39.45
C SER A 428 28.54 51.85 -38.48
N ARG A 429 28.24 50.53 -38.73
CA ARG A 429 28.98 49.43 -39.48
C ARG A 429 30.36 49.02 -38.89
N ASP A 430 30.87 47.77 -38.76
CA ASP A 430 30.59 46.40 -39.27
C ASP A 430 31.47 45.33 -38.50
N ARG A 431 31.10 44.01 -38.53
CA ARG A 431 31.89 42.70 -38.38
C ARG A 431 32.84 42.42 -37.17
N SER A 432 33.14 41.19 -36.69
CA SER A 432 32.80 39.76 -36.97
C SER A 432 33.50 38.80 -35.95
N MET A 433 33.10 37.50 -35.96
CA MET A 433 33.86 36.26 -35.58
C MET A 433 33.98 35.88 -34.06
N GLU A 434 33.83 34.63 -33.56
CA GLU A 434 34.04 33.27 -34.11
C GLU A 434 33.67 32.08 -33.16
N ARG A 435 33.46 30.86 -33.74
CA ARG A 435 33.54 29.44 -33.22
C ARG A 435 32.56 28.99 -32.09
N ASP A 436 32.01 27.77 -31.99
CA ASP A 436 32.28 26.44 -32.59
C ASP A 436 30.99 25.55 -32.51
N ARG A 437 30.93 24.47 -33.32
CA ARG A 437 29.82 23.47 -33.49
C ARG A 437 30.11 22.17 -32.68
N PRO A 438 29.27 21.09 -32.73
CA PRO A 438 27.82 20.91 -32.95
C PRO A 438 27.15 19.95 -31.92
N ASP A 439 25.82 19.90 -31.88
CA ASP A 439 25.10 18.67 -31.47
C ASP A 439 23.88 18.43 -32.38
N ARG A 440 23.67 17.15 -32.73
CA ARG A 440 22.63 16.65 -33.65
C ARG A 440 21.27 16.51 -32.95
N PRO A 441 20.15 16.48 -33.73
CA PRO A 441 18.79 16.56 -33.23
C PRO A 441 18.19 15.18 -32.89
N ASN A 442 17.27 15.17 -31.93
CA ASN A 442 16.39 14.03 -31.64
C ASN A 442 14.96 14.34 -32.13
N ARG A 443 14.54 13.58 -33.14
CA ARG A 443 13.20 13.36 -33.73
C ARG A 443 13.13 11.81 -33.81
N ASP A 444 12.09 11.07 -33.43
CA ASP A 444 10.66 11.27 -33.62
C ASP A 444 9.88 10.43 -32.59
N ARG A 445 8.67 10.88 -32.25
CA ARG A 445 7.54 10.01 -31.88
C ARG A 445 6.74 9.79 -33.16
N GLY A 446 6.60 8.55 -33.59
CA GLY A 446 5.65 8.12 -34.61
C GLY A 446 4.42 7.53 -33.96
N ASP A 447 3.28 8.16 -34.21
CA ASP A 447 1.95 7.53 -34.22
C ASP A 447 1.90 6.53 -35.36
N ASP A 448 1.19 5.40 -35.20
CA ASP A 448 0.68 4.62 -36.32
C ASP A 448 -0.81 4.35 -36.14
N PHE A 449 -1.58 4.97 -37.03
CA PHE A 449 -2.82 4.44 -37.58
C PHE A 449 -2.44 3.40 -38.65
N VAL A 450 -2.99 2.19 -38.53
CA VAL A 450 -3.71 1.37 -39.55
C VAL A 450 -3.90 -0.03 -38.99
#